data_AF-A0A4R2FA79-F1
#
_entry.id   AF-A0A4R2FA79-F1
#
_cell.length_a   1.000
_cell.length_b   1.000
_cell.length_c   1.000
_cell.angle_alpha   90.00
_cell.angle_beta   90.00
_cell.angle_gamma   90.00
#
_symmetry.space_group_name_H-M   'P 1'
#
loop_
_entity.id
_entity.type
_entity.pdbx_description
1 polymer ?
#
loop_
_entity_poly.entity_id
_entity_poly.type
_entity_poly.pdbx_seq_one_letter_code
_entity_poly.pdbx_strand_id
1 'polypeptide(L)'
;MSFINPCHRSLAYGDGHIQGDGQLGQVVRVVGDDLFAVNTDPTKRSFGILIKDYAGGEMPGIYCDGGVYETDAFEGTVVAGDDLKVSASGRLTNGVAAGEHVVAHAISVQSGVLKFRLLV
;
A
#
# COMPACT_ATOMS: atom_id res chain seq x y z
N MET A 1 -12.37 3.31 12.08
CA MET A 1 -11.10 3.90 11.61
C MET A 1 -10.36 2.78 10.92
N SER A 2 -9.89 3.00 9.70
CA SER A 2 -9.09 2.00 9.00
C SER A 2 -7.79 1.73 9.76
N PHE A 3 -7.22 0.55 9.58
CA PHE A 3 -5.96 0.16 10.21
C PHE A 3 -5.03 -0.58 9.25
N ILE A 4 -3.74 -0.53 9.57
CA ILE A 4 -2.72 -1.40 9.00
C ILE A 4 -1.85 -1.89 10.15
N ASN A 5 -1.88 -3.18 10.40
CA ASN A 5 -1.20 -3.81 11.50
C ASN A 5 -0.03 -4.66 10.98
N PRO A 6 1.22 -4.35 11.35
CA PRO A 6 2.36 -5.17 10.96
C PRO A 6 2.44 -6.44 11.83
N CYS A 7 2.00 -7.59 11.29
CA CYS A 7 2.20 -8.88 11.95
C CYS A 7 3.68 -9.28 11.96
N HIS A 8 4.37 -9.05 10.84
CA HIS A 8 5.81 -9.23 10.67
C HIS A 8 6.36 -8.05 9.88
N ARG A 9 6.78 -7.00 10.58
CA ARG A 9 7.25 -5.76 9.96
C ARG A 9 8.57 -5.98 9.22
N SER A 10 8.65 -5.53 7.97
CA SER A 10 9.91 -5.35 7.26
C SER A 10 10.48 -3.95 7.50
N LEU A 11 10.89 -3.24 6.44
CA LEU A 11 11.40 -1.88 6.52
C LEU A 11 10.24 -0.90 6.77
N ALA A 12 10.50 0.07 7.65
CA ALA A 12 9.70 1.26 7.80
C ALA A 12 10.56 2.44 7.35
N TYR A 13 10.32 2.91 6.14
CA TYR A 13 10.97 4.09 5.56
C TYR A 13 10.29 5.35 6.07
N GLY A 14 11.06 6.41 6.27
CA GLY A 14 10.59 7.61 6.97
C GLY A 14 11.34 8.88 6.60
N ASP A 15 11.94 8.93 5.41
CA ASP A 15 12.65 10.12 4.91
C ASP A 15 11.86 10.77 3.77
N GLY A 16 12.22 12.02 3.43
CA GLY A 16 11.55 12.78 2.38
C GLY A 16 10.20 13.36 2.76
N HIS A 17 9.37 13.65 1.75
CA HIS A 17 8.08 14.34 1.91
C HIS A 17 6.97 13.72 1.05
N ILE A 18 5.73 13.80 1.52
CA ILE A 18 4.55 13.43 0.72
C ILE A 18 3.97 14.65 -0.02
N GLN A 19 3.67 14.49 -1.30
CA GLN A 19 2.97 15.45 -2.13
C GLN A 19 1.45 15.22 -2.00
N GLY A 20 0.77 16.21 -1.45
CA GLY A 20 -0.66 16.12 -1.16
C GLY A 20 -0.96 15.23 0.04
N ASP A 21 -2.23 15.14 0.40
CA ASP A 21 -2.66 14.36 1.55
C ASP A 21 -2.61 12.86 1.25
N GLY A 22 -2.23 12.06 2.25
CA GLY A 22 -2.20 10.61 2.20
C GLY A 22 -2.99 10.01 3.36
N GLN A 23 -3.68 8.92 3.10
CA GLN A 23 -4.45 8.19 4.09
C GLN A 23 -3.77 6.88 4.47
N LEU A 24 -4.01 6.42 5.69
CA LEU A 24 -3.59 5.11 6.15
C LEU A 24 -3.97 4.01 5.13
N GLY A 25 -3.01 3.13 4.85
CA GLY A 25 -3.21 1.99 3.98
C GLY A 25 -3.20 2.32 2.48
N GLN A 26 -2.99 3.60 2.11
CA GLN A 26 -2.73 3.95 0.72
C GLN A 26 -1.31 3.60 0.31
N VAL A 27 -1.18 3.09 -0.90
CA VAL A 27 0.07 2.76 -1.55
C VAL A 27 0.65 4.05 -2.15
N VAL A 28 1.95 4.26 -1.98
CA VAL A 28 2.66 5.43 -2.50
C VAL A 28 3.69 5.02 -3.54
N ARG A 29 4.11 5.99 -4.34
CA ARG A 29 5.21 5.88 -5.30
C ARG A 29 6.14 7.08 -5.18
N VAL A 30 7.38 6.90 -5.62
CA VAL A 30 8.34 8.00 -5.79
C VAL A 30 7.93 8.83 -7.01
N VAL A 31 7.92 10.16 -6.87
CA VAL A 31 7.58 11.12 -7.93
C VAL A 31 8.64 12.21 -8.13
N GLY A 32 9.67 12.25 -7.28
CA GLY A 32 10.81 13.15 -7.39
C GLY A 32 11.88 12.76 -6.38
N ASP A 33 12.88 13.63 -6.20
CA ASP A 33 13.96 13.42 -5.23
C ASP A 33 13.40 13.48 -3.81
N ASP A 34 13.37 12.32 -3.15
CA ASP A 34 12.77 12.12 -1.82
C ASP A 34 11.33 12.66 -1.71
N LEU A 35 10.60 12.66 -2.83
CA LEU A 35 9.21 13.10 -2.91
C LEU A 35 8.31 11.92 -3.28
N PHE A 36 7.31 11.68 -2.44
CA PHE A 36 6.34 10.58 -2.58
C PHE A 36 4.96 11.12 -2.89
N ALA A 37 4.14 10.37 -3.63
CA ALA A 37 2.73 10.68 -3.80
C ALA A 37 1.91 9.39 -3.71
N VAL A 38 0.64 9.51 -3.32
CA VAL A 38 -0.32 8.39 -3.41
C VAL A 38 -0.32 7.86 -4.84
N ASN A 39 -0.07 6.56 -5.00
CA ASN A 39 -0.13 5.92 -6.29
C ASN A 39 -1.59 5.60 -6.60
N THR A 40 -2.11 6.05 -7.73
CA THR A 40 -3.47 5.74 -8.20
C THR A 40 -3.47 5.07 -9.57
N ASP A 41 -2.29 4.72 -10.08
CA ASP A 41 -2.08 4.13 -11.39
C ASP A 41 -1.34 2.78 -11.23
N PRO A 42 -2.02 1.64 -11.47
CA PRO A 42 -1.41 0.32 -11.31
C PRO A 42 -0.30 0.02 -12.31
N THR A 43 -0.12 0.84 -13.35
CA THR A 43 1.01 0.72 -14.29
C THR A 43 2.27 1.42 -13.79
N LYS A 44 2.21 2.14 -12.66
CA LYS A 44 3.38 2.77 -12.02
C LYS A 44 3.90 1.93 -10.88
N ARG A 45 5.23 1.86 -10.76
CA ARG A 45 5.88 1.14 -9.67
C ARG A 45 5.59 1.83 -8.33
N SER A 46 5.04 1.06 -7.40
CA SER A 46 4.83 1.46 -6.02
C SER A 46 6.13 1.33 -5.21
N PHE A 47 6.22 2.13 -4.15
CA PHE A 47 7.33 2.14 -3.20
C PHE A 47 6.95 1.51 -1.86
N GLY A 48 5.69 1.61 -1.44
CA GLY A 48 5.25 1.08 -0.15
C GLY A 48 3.86 1.54 0.24
N ILE A 49 3.49 1.33 1.50
CA ILE A 49 2.15 1.62 2.05
C ILE A 49 2.23 2.54 3.28
N LEU A 50 1.35 3.54 3.36
CA LEU A 50 1.32 4.51 4.44
C LEU A 50 0.85 3.90 5.76
N ILE A 51 1.60 4.19 6.82
CA ILE A 51 1.37 3.65 8.18
C ILE A 51 0.21 4.37 8.89
N LYS A 52 -0.06 5.63 8.52
CA LYS A 52 -1.13 6.48 9.06
C LYS A 52 -1.50 7.56 8.05
N ASP A 53 -2.41 8.44 8.44
CA ASP A 53 -2.73 9.65 7.66
C ASP A 53 -1.58 10.66 7.75
N TYR A 54 -1.33 11.37 6.65
CA TYR A 54 -0.34 12.43 6.52
C TYR A 54 -0.92 13.61 5.74
N ALA A 55 -0.60 14.83 6.18
CA ALA A 55 -0.87 16.03 5.40
C ALA A 55 0.23 16.25 4.35
N GLY A 56 -0.11 16.93 3.25
CA GLY A 56 0.87 17.32 2.24
C GLY A 56 2.06 18.09 2.82
N GLY A 57 3.28 17.67 2.45
CA GLY A 57 4.55 18.22 2.92
C GLY A 57 5.11 17.54 4.18
N GLU A 58 4.33 16.67 4.85
CA GLU A 58 4.82 15.92 6.00
C GLU A 58 5.79 14.81 5.59
N MET A 59 6.61 14.39 6.55
CA MET A 59 7.53 13.26 6.42
C MET A 59 6.75 11.94 6.62
N PRO A 60 6.56 11.12 5.57
CA PRO A 60 5.69 9.97 5.64
C PRO A 60 6.44 8.76 6.21
N GLY A 61 5.79 8.04 7.13
CA GLY A 61 6.15 6.68 7.48
C GLY A 61 5.51 5.69 6.52
N ILE A 62 6.34 4.88 5.86
CA ILE A 62 5.98 3.97 4.77
C ILE A 62 6.51 2.57 5.09
N TYR A 63 5.64 1.55 5.10
CA TYR A 63 6.10 0.15 5.08
C TYR A 63 6.49 -0.27 3.66
N CYS A 64 7.66 -0.90 3.52
CA CYS A 64 8.24 -1.30 2.24
C CYS A 64 9.18 -2.51 2.39
N ASP A 65 9.64 -3.02 1.27
CA ASP A 65 10.53 -4.17 1.09
C ASP A 65 10.06 -5.42 1.83
N GLY A 66 8.77 -5.74 1.70
CA GLY A 66 8.23 -6.99 2.24
C GLY A 66 7.49 -6.86 3.56
N GLY A 67 7.42 -7.97 4.31
CA GLY A 67 6.66 -8.07 5.56
C GLY A 67 5.24 -8.61 5.38
N VAL A 68 4.59 -8.93 6.50
CA VAL A 68 3.22 -9.44 6.54
C VAL A 68 2.38 -8.51 7.39
N TYR A 69 1.24 -8.08 6.83
CA TYR A 69 0.37 -7.08 7.42
C TYR A 69 -1.09 -7.53 7.37
N GLU A 70 -1.88 -6.97 8.27
CA GLU A 70 -3.34 -7.09 8.30
C GLU A 70 -3.96 -5.70 8.16
N THR A 71 -4.99 -5.58 7.32
CA THR A 71 -5.67 -4.31 7.07
C THR A 71 -7.14 -4.50 6.72
N ASP A 72 -7.97 -3.53 7.06
CA ASP A 72 -9.34 -3.36 6.53
C ASP A 72 -9.39 -2.33 5.38
N ALA A 73 -8.23 -1.78 5.01
CA ALA A 73 -8.09 -0.61 4.17
C ALA A 73 -7.84 -0.98 2.69
N PHE A 74 -8.66 -1.88 2.14
CA PHE A 74 -8.57 -2.40 0.77
C PHE A 74 -9.92 -2.29 0.04
N GLU A 75 -9.92 -2.51 -1.28
CA GLU A 75 -11.10 -2.35 -2.13
C GLU A 75 -11.39 -3.57 -2.99
N GLY A 76 -12.67 -3.76 -3.31
CA GLY A 76 -13.14 -4.85 -4.15
C GLY A 76 -13.25 -6.19 -3.40
N THR A 77 -13.34 -7.28 -4.17
CA THR A 77 -13.51 -8.64 -3.65
C THR A 77 -12.19 -9.39 -3.73
N VAL A 78 -11.36 -9.29 -2.70
CA VAL A 78 -10.07 -9.99 -2.60
C VAL A 78 -10.27 -11.37 -1.99
N VAL A 79 -9.58 -12.38 -2.52
CA VAL A 79 -9.51 -13.74 -1.96
C VAL A 79 -8.07 -14.16 -1.67
N ALA A 80 -7.90 -15.23 -0.88
CA ALA A 80 -6.59 -15.78 -0.58
C ALA A 80 -5.89 -16.28 -1.86
N GLY A 81 -4.61 -15.95 -2.01
CA GLY A 81 -3.81 -16.28 -3.20
C GLY A 81 -3.87 -15.25 -4.32
N ASP A 82 -4.69 -14.19 -4.19
CA ASP A 82 -4.72 -13.10 -5.16
C ASP A 82 -3.41 -12.30 -5.17
N ASP A 83 -2.92 -12.01 -6.36
CA ASP A 83 -2.00 -10.91 -6.60
C ASP A 83 -2.77 -9.59 -6.54
N LEU A 84 -2.23 -8.62 -5.80
CA LEU A 84 -2.87 -7.34 -5.54
C LEU A 84 -2.12 -6.21 -6.23
N LYS A 85 -2.87 -5.30 -6.84
CA LYS A 85 -2.40 -4.03 -7.39
C LYS A 85 -2.93 -2.86 -6.59
N VAL A 86 -2.52 -1.66 -6.99
CA VAL A 86 -3.10 -0.42 -6.49
C VAL A 86 -4.38 -0.06 -7.25
N SER A 87 -5.39 0.42 -6.54
CA SER A 87 -6.66 0.90 -7.10
C SER A 87 -6.60 2.38 -7.48
N ALA A 88 -7.66 2.89 -8.12
CA ALA A 88 -7.77 4.31 -8.46
C ALA A 88 -7.82 5.25 -7.23
N SER A 89 -8.13 4.72 -6.03
CA SER A 89 -8.06 5.47 -4.77
C SER A 89 -6.74 5.28 -4.04
N GLY A 90 -5.82 4.49 -4.59
CA GLY A 90 -4.53 4.18 -3.98
C GLY A 90 -4.56 3.06 -2.95
N ARG A 91 -5.61 2.24 -2.89
CA ARG A 91 -5.69 1.10 -1.96
C ARG A 91 -5.33 -0.20 -2.65
N LEU A 92 -5.13 -1.27 -1.87
CA LEU A 92 -4.94 -2.60 -2.44
C LEU A 92 -6.25 -3.11 -3.04
N THR A 93 -6.17 -3.69 -4.23
CA THR A 93 -7.29 -4.36 -4.90
C THR A 93 -6.78 -5.52 -5.76
N ASN A 94 -7.66 -6.45 -6.14
CA ASN A 94 -7.30 -7.58 -7.00
C ASN A 94 -7.49 -7.24 -8.49
N GLY A 95 -7.41 -8.27 -9.34
CA GLY A 95 -7.61 -8.11 -10.79
C GLY A 95 -6.42 -7.50 -11.50
N VAL A 96 -5.21 -7.94 -11.16
CA VAL A 96 -3.98 -7.58 -11.88
C VAL A 96 -4.10 -7.98 -13.35
N ALA A 97 -3.93 -7.01 -14.23
CA ALA A 97 -3.93 -7.15 -15.67
C ALA A 97 -2.49 -7.06 -16.24
N ALA A 98 -2.35 -7.43 -17.51
CA ALA A 98 -1.05 -7.34 -18.19
C ALA A 98 -0.53 -5.89 -18.20
N GLY A 99 0.73 -5.70 -17.79
CA GLY A 99 1.39 -4.40 -17.71
C GLY A 99 1.19 -3.66 -16.38
N GLU A 100 0.36 -4.19 -15.48
CA GLU A 100 0.22 -3.66 -14.11
C GLU A 100 1.24 -4.29 -13.15
N HIS A 101 1.56 -3.57 -12.09
CA HIS A 101 2.48 -4.03 -11.06
C HIS A 101 1.74 -4.70 -9.91
N VAL A 102 2.20 -5.89 -9.54
CA VAL A 102 1.82 -6.55 -8.29
C VAL A 102 2.56 -5.87 -7.12
N VAL A 103 1.80 -5.47 -6.11
CA VAL A 103 2.26 -4.73 -4.92
C VAL A 103 2.24 -5.63 -3.68
N ALA A 104 1.31 -6.58 -3.62
CA ALA A 104 1.13 -7.48 -2.49
C ALA A 104 0.56 -8.83 -2.95
N HIS A 105 0.73 -9.88 -2.13
CA HIS A 105 0.02 -11.15 -2.27
C HIS A 105 -0.93 -11.34 -1.09
N ALA A 106 -2.19 -11.63 -1.36
CA ALA A 106 -3.17 -11.97 -0.33
C ALA A 106 -2.87 -13.35 0.28
N ILE A 107 -2.71 -13.42 1.60
CA ILE A 107 -2.51 -14.65 2.36
C ILE A 107 -3.85 -15.21 2.82
N SER A 108 -4.72 -14.36 3.38
CA SER A 108 -6.06 -14.74 3.82
C SER A 108 -6.96 -13.52 3.92
N VAL A 109 -8.26 -13.71 3.71
CA VAL A 109 -9.28 -12.69 3.98
C VAL A 109 -10.33 -13.30 4.91
N GLN A 110 -10.53 -12.69 6.08
CA GLN A 110 -11.51 -13.15 7.07
C GLN A 110 -12.21 -11.96 7.70
N SER A 111 -13.54 -11.97 7.73
CA SER A 111 -14.36 -10.96 8.40
C SER A 111 -14.02 -9.50 8.02
N GLY A 112 -13.70 -9.26 6.74
CA GLY A 112 -13.34 -7.92 6.25
C GLY A 112 -11.90 -7.48 6.55
N VAL A 113 -11.05 -8.39 7.05
CA VAL A 113 -9.62 -8.14 7.26
C VAL A 113 -8.83 -8.94 6.23
N LEU A 114 -8.00 -8.22 5.47
CA LEU A 114 -7.03 -8.77 4.53
C LEU A 114 -5.69 -8.95 5.26
N LYS A 115 -5.19 -10.17 5.30
CA LYS A 115 -3.80 -10.50 5.61
C LYS A 115 -3.04 -10.66 4.30
N PHE A 116 -1.93 -9.95 4.16
CA PHE A 116 -1.15 -9.97 2.92
C PHE A 116 0.35 -9.88 3.18
N ARG A 117 1.14 -10.36 2.23
CA ARG A 117 2.57 -10.10 2.14
C ARG A 117 2.78 -8.92 1.21
N LEU A 118 3.45 -7.87 1.68
CA LEU A 118 3.88 -6.77 0.82
C LEU A 118 5.05 -7.24 -0.06
N LEU A 119 5.16 -6.75 -1.30
CA LEU A 119 6.25 -7.10 -2.22
C LEU A 119 7.17 -5.93 -2.58
N VAL A 120 6.63 -4.73 -2.40
CA VAL A 120 7.36 -3.46 -2.55
C VAL A 120 7.79 -2.94 -1.19
#